data_AF-A0A7C2SNH6-F1
#
_entry.id   AF-A0A7C2SNH6-F1
#
_cell.length_a   1.000
_cell.length_b   1.000
_cell.length_c   1.000
_cell.angle_alpha   90.00
_cell.angle_beta   90.00
_cell.angle_gamma   90.00
#
_symmetry.space_group_name_H-M   'P 1'
#
loop_
_entity.id
_entity.type
_entity.pdbx_description
1 polymer ?
#
loop_
_entity_poly.entity_id
_entity_poly.type
_entity_poly.pdbx_seq_one_letter_code
_entity_poly.pdbx_strand_id
1 'polypeptide(L)'
;MRVEEFDRIVDMWKNHLLVDALEGYSLEIDEDVPREFAAIALFLDSTTVRAAGEVVDYYEGYKRAATDILSLIGVEMVQDDHMKLIHVKRSFVKEDKQELLKKYIWE
;
A
#
# COMPACT_ATOMS: atom_id res chain seq x y z
N MET A 1 -6.06 -15.27 -6.77
CA MET A 1 -6.75 -14.30 -7.68
C MET A 1 -6.51 -14.69 -9.14
N ARG A 2 -7.41 -14.39 -10.09
CA ARG A 2 -7.15 -14.65 -11.52
C ARG A 2 -6.19 -13.59 -12.09
N VAL A 3 -5.32 -13.96 -13.03
CA VAL A 3 -4.34 -13.02 -13.63
C VAL A 3 -5.05 -11.81 -14.26
N GLU A 4 -6.13 -12.05 -15.01
CA GLU A 4 -6.95 -10.99 -15.64
C GLU A 4 -7.58 -10.02 -14.63
N GLU A 5 -7.80 -10.46 -13.39
CA GLU A 5 -8.38 -9.65 -12.33
C GLU A 5 -7.32 -8.74 -11.70
N PHE A 6 -6.09 -9.24 -11.56
CA PHE A 6 -4.95 -8.46 -11.10
C PHE A 6 -4.59 -7.34 -12.06
N ASP A 7 -4.45 -7.67 -13.35
CA ASP A 7 -4.09 -6.70 -14.38
C ASP A 7 -5.13 -5.58 -14.46
N ARG A 8 -6.41 -5.92 -14.31
CA ARG A 8 -7.50 -4.91 -14.21
C ARG A 8 -7.35 -4.00 -13.00
N ILE A 9 -6.98 -4.53 -11.83
CA ILE A 9 -6.77 -3.71 -10.63
C ILE A 9 -5.60 -2.74 -10.87
N VAL A 10 -4.50 -3.23 -11.44
CA VAL A 10 -3.34 -2.40 -11.80
C VAL A 10 -3.73 -1.31 -12.81
N ASP A 11 -4.46 -1.66 -13.86
CA ASP A 11 -4.88 -0.69 -14.88
C ASP A 11 -5.83 0.36 -14.33
N MET A 12 -6.81 -0.05 -13.49
CA MET A 12 -7.69 0.91 -12.83
C MET A 12 -6.91 1.85 -11.92
N TRP A 13 -5.98 1.31 -11.14
CA TRP A 13 -5.12 2.10 -10.26
C TRP A 13 -4.31 3.11 -11.06
N LYS A 14 -3.64 2.67 -12.14
CA LYS A 14 -2.84 3.54 -13.01
C LYS A 14 -3.67 4.67 -13.61
N ASN A 15 -4.82 4.34 -14.19
CA ASN A 15 -5.70 5.33 -14.84
C ASN A 15 -6.32 6.32 -13.86
N HIS A 16 -6.44 5.96 -12.58
CA HIS A 16 -7.05 6.82 -11.58
C HIS A 16 -6.04 7.67 -10.83
N LEU A 17 -4.83 7.16 -10.60
CA LEU A 17 -3.83 7.81 -9.74
C LEU A 17 -2.66 8.42 -10.49
N LEU A 18 -2.21 7.82 -11.60
CA LEU A 18 -1.08 8.36 -12.39
C LEU A 18 -1.51 9.50 -13.34
N VAL A 19 -2.59 10.20 -12.98
CA VAL A 19 -3.10 11.38 -13.69
C VAL A 19 -2.77 12.63 -12.88
N ASP A 20 -2.79 13.79 -13.53
CA ASP A 20 -2.52 15.10 -12.93
C ASP A 20 -1.20 15.15 -12.12
N ALA A 21 -1.29 15.18 -10.78
CA ALA A 21 -0.15 15.41 -9.88
C ALA A 21 0.89 14.29 -9.89
N LEU A 22 0.49 13.06 -10.26
CA LEU A 22 1.38 11.91 -10.40
C LEU A 22 1.58 11.52 -11.87
N GLU A 23 1.33 12.45 -12.79
CA GLU A 23 1.56 12.21 -14.21
C GLU A 23 3.04 11.89 -14.47
N GLY A 24 3.26 10.79 -15.19
CA GLY A 24 4.59 10.26 -15.49
C GLY A 24 5.23 9.46 -14.36
N TYR A 25 4.51 9.19 -13.27
CA TYR A 25 4.94 8.18 -12.31
C TYR A 25 4.77 6.77 -12.89
N SER A 26 5.62 5.85 -12.44
CA SER A 26 5.56 4.43 -12.77
C SER A 26 5.21 3.59 -11.54
N LEU A 27 4.76 2.36 -11.75
CA LEU A 27 4.46 1.40 -10.68
C LEU A 27 5.43 0.23 -10.78
N GLU A 28 6.14 -0.06 -9.70
CA GLU A 28 6.98 -1.24 -9.53
C GLU A 28 6.48 -2.06 -8.34
N ILE A 29 6.48 -3.38 -8.48
CA ILE A 29 6.05 -4.33 -7.45
C ILE A 29 7.17 -5.36 -7.32
N ASP A 30 7.73 -5.51 -6.12
CA ASP A 30 8.78 -6.50 -5.88
C ASP A 30 8.30 -7.92 -6.19
N GLU A 31 9.17 -8.74 -6.76
CA GLU A 31 8.85 -10.13 -7.14
C GLU A 31 8.45 -11.02 -5.94
N ASP A 32 8.86 -10.65 -4.73
CA ASP A 32 8.59 -11.36 -3.49
C ASP A 32 7.28 -10.94 -2.80
N VAL A 33 6.56 -9.97 -3.37
CA VAL A 33 5.24 -9.54 -2.92
C VAL A 33 4.17 -10.42 -3.59
N PRO A 34 3.36 -11.17 -2.83
CA PRO A 34 2.24 -11.91 -3.38
C PRO A 34 1.27 -10.99 -4.13
N ARG A 35 0.80 -11.41 -5.31
CA ARG A 35 -0.08 -10.61 -6.17
C ARG A 35 -1.34 -10.15 -5.44
N GLU A 36 -1.91 -11.00 -4.60
CA GLU A 36 -3.07 -10.69 -3.77
C GLU A 36 -2.79 -9.51 -2.82
N PHE A 37 -1.59 -9.44 -2.25
CA PHE A 37 -1.22 -8.37 -1.32
C PHE A 37 -0.92 -7.07 -2.06
N ALA A 38 -0.27 -7.16 -3.22
CA ALA A 38 -0.10 -6.01 -4.10
C ALA A 38 -1.46 -5.44 -4.54
N ALA A 39 -2.42 -6.29 -4.92
CA ALA A 39 -3.77 -5.85 -5.28
C ALA A 39 -4.48 -5.15 -4.13
N ILE A 40 -4.38 -5.68 -2.90
CA ILE A 40 -4.92 -5.04 -1.69
C ILE A 40 -4.27 -3.67 -1.49
N ALA A 41 -2.94 -3.58 -1.63
CA ALA A 41 -2.22 -2.33 -1.45
C ALA A 41 -2.67 -1.25 -2.44
N LEU A 42 -2.70 -1.58 -3.74
CA LEU A 42 -3.19 -0.69 -4.79
C LEU A 42 -4.65 -0.28 -4.54
N PHE A 43 -5.51 -1.24 -4.18
CA PHE A 43 -6.90 -0.93 -3.89
C PHE A 43 -7.03 0.09 -2.75
N LEU A 44 -6.36 -0.16 -1.61
CA LEU A 44 -6.39 0.71 -0.44
C LEU A 44 -5.88 2.12 -0.77
N ASP A 45 -4.79 2.23 -1.51
CA ASP A 45 -4.22 3.50 -1.94
C ASP A 45 -5.21 4.31 -2.79
N SER A 46 -5.86 3.67 -3.76
CA SER A 46 -6.94 4.29 -4.54
C SER A 46 -8.12 4.78 -3.69
N THR A 47 -8.55 4.00 -2.69
CA THR A 47 -9.64 4.42 -1.79
C THR A 47 -9.21 5.55 -0.85
N THR A 48 -7.98 5.53 -0.35
CA THR A 48 -7.44 6.60 0.51
C THR A 48 -7.36 7.91 -0.25
N VAL A 49 -6.90 7.92 -1.51
CA VAL A 49 -6.86 9.14 -2.32
C VAL A 49 -8.27 9.67 -2.61
N ARG A 50 -9.25 8.80 -2.89
CA ARG A 50 -10.65 9.23 -3.03
C ARG A 50 -11.20 9.89 -1.77
N ALA A 51 -10.83 9.36 -0.60
CA ALA A 51 -11.23 9.93 0.67
C ALA A 51 -10.58 11.31 0.96
N ALA A 52 -9.50 11.68 0.26
CA ALA A 52 -8.85 12.99 0.44
C ALA A 52 -9.73 14.17 0.01
N GLY A 53 -10.75 13.93 -0.82
CA GLY A 53 -11.77 14.92 -1.17
C GLY A 53 -12.90 15.07 -0.15
N GLU A 54 -12.91 14.26 0.91
CA GLU A 54 -13.93 14.24 1.96
C GLU A 54 -13.49 15.04 3.21
N VAL A 55 -14.24 14.92 4.32
CA VAL A 55 -13.89 15.54 5.61
C VAL A 55 -12.57 14.99 6.15
N VAL A 56 -11.73 15.86 6.72
CA VAL A 56 -10.38 15.52 7.22
C VAL A 56 -10.35 14.31 8.15
N ASP A 57 -11.28 14.23 9.11
CA ASP A 57 -11.34 13.10 10.06
C ASP A 57 -11.62 11.76 9.36
N TYR A 58 -12.41 11.78 8.29
CA TYR A 58 -12.73 10.60 7.50
C TYR A 58 -11.50 10.13 6.72
N TYR A 59 -10.81 11.05 6.06
CA TYR A 59 -9.56 10.77 5.34
C TYR A 59 -8.48 10.16 6.26
N GLU A 60 -8.24 10.79 7.41
CA GLU A 60 -7.23 10.32 8.37
C GLU A 60 -7.59 8.93 8.95
N GLY A 61 -8.88 8.68 9.21
CA GLY A 61 -9.36 7.36 9.61
C GLY A 61 -9.08 6.27 8.56
N TYR A 62 -9.37 6.56 7.29
CA TYR A 62 -9.10 5.65 6.18
C TYR A 62 -7.61 5.40 5.97
N LYS A 63 -6.81 6.47 5.99
CA LYS A 63 -5.36 6.37 5.86
C LYS A 63 -4.75 5.49 6.96
N ARG A 64 -5.21 5.65 8.20
CA ARG A 64 -4.76 4.81 9.32
C ARG A 64 -5.15 3.35 9.13
N ALA A 65 -6.40 3.07 8.77
CA ALA A 65 -6.87 1.72 8.52
C ALA A 65 -6.11 1.04 7.37
N ALA A 66 -5.86 1.76 6.27
CA ALA A 66 -5.05 1.27 5.16
C ALA A 66 -3.63 0.91 5.61
N THR A 67 -3.00 1.78 6.41
CA THR A 67 -1.65 1.56 6.96
C THR A 67 -1.61 0.31 7.86
N ASP A 68 -2.61 0.13 8.72
CA ASP A 68 -2.70 -1.04 9.61
C ASP A 68 -2.85 -2.35 8.82
N ILE A 69 -3.68 -2.34 7.76
CA ILE A 69 -3.87 -3.52 6.89
C ILE A 69 -2.58 -3.84 6.14
N LEU A 70 -1.92 -2.83 5.55
CA LEU A 70 -0.63 -2.99 4.87
C LEU A 70 0.43 -3.57 5.81
N SER A 71 0.49 -3.09 7.05
CA SER A 71 1.38 -3.62 8.09
C SER A 71 1.07 -5.08 8.42
N LEU A 72 -0.21 -5.45 8.51
CA LEU A 72 -0.65 -6.81 8.81
C LEU A 72 -0.21 -7.81 7.72
N ILE A 73 -0.31 -7.41 6.45
CA ILE A 73 0.08 -8.27 5.31
C ILE A 73 1.57 -8.17 4.97
N GLY A 74 2.33 -7.33 5.69
CA GLY A 74 3.77 -7.17 5.53
C GLY A 74 4.16 -6.55 4.20
N VAL A 75 3.37 -5.58 3.72
CA VAL A 75 3.62 -4.82 2.48
C VAL A 75 3.63 -3.33 2.82
N GLU A 76 4.46 -2.56 2.12
CA GLU A 76 4.42 -1.11 2.16
C GLU A 76 4.44 -0.53 0.74
N MET A 77 3.84 0.65 0.59
CA MET A 77 3.90 1.44 -0.64
C MET A 77 4.76 2.67 -0.38
N VAL A 78 5.75 2.89 -1.23
CA VAL A 78 6.69 4.01 -1.13
C VAL A 78 6.63 4.81 -2.42
N GLN A 79 6.50 6.12 -2.29
CA GLN A 79 6.57 7.05 -3.41
C GLN A 79 7.97 7.70 -3.43
N ASP A 80 8.65 7.58 -4.56
CA ASP A 80 9.91 8.26 -4.86
C ASP A 80 9.65 9.35 -5.90
N ASP A 81 9.63 10.60 -5.45
CA ASP A 81 9.37 11.76 -6.31
C ASP A 81 10.53 12.10 -7.25
N HIS A 82 11.76 11.66 -6.94
CA HIS A 82 12.93 11.89 -7.78
C HIS A 82 12.92 10.99 -9.01
N MET A 83 12.62 9.70 -8.80
CA MET A 83 12.50 8.72 -9.89
C MET A 83 11.11 8.69 -10.52
N LYS A 84 10.13 9.41 -9.94
CA LYS A 84 8.70 9.31 -10.27
C LYS A 84 8.25 7.85 -10.25
N LEU A 85 8.44 7.20 -9.11
CA LEU A 85 8.16 5.78 -8.93
C LEU A 85 7.29 5.55 -7.70
N ILE A 86 6.25 4.74 -7.85
CA ILE A 86 5.51 4.17 -6.74
C ILE A 86 5.90 2.71 -6.64
N HIS A 87 6.44 2.31 -5.50
CA HIS A 87 7.04 1.00 -5.27
C HIS A 87 6.25 0.24 -4.21
N VAL A 88 5.73 -0.93 -4.57
CA VAL A 88 5.12 -1.88 -3.64
C VAL A 88 6.16 -2.91 -3.25
N LYS A 89 6.55 -2.93 -1.98
CA LYS A 89 7.62 -3.80 -1.47
C LYS A 89 7.23 -4.49 -0.18
N ARG A 90 7.97 -5.53 0.18
CA ARG A 90 7.82 -6.15 1.50
C ARG A 90 8.22 -5.15 2.59
N SER A 91 7.31 -4.99 3.55
CA SER A 91 7.63 -4.32 4.80
C SER A 91 8.41 -5.30 5.66
N PHE A 92 9.73 -5.10 5.75
CA PHE A 92 10.51 -5.77 6.79
C PHE A 92 10.07 -5.18 8.12
N VAL A 93 9.18 -5.87 8.83
CA VAL A 93 8.92 -5.58 10.23
C VAL A 93 10.23 -5.83 10.96
N LYS A 94 11.00 -4.75 11.18
CA LYS A 94 12.35 -4.78 11.78
C LYS A 94 12.34 -5.26 13.23
N GLU A 95 11.16 -5.33 13.84
CA GLU A 95 10.94 -5.91 15.16
C GLU A 95 9.95 -7.05 15.00
N ASP A 96 10.42 -8.26 15.22
CA ASP A 96 9.56 -9.39 15.49
C ASP A 96 8.68 -9.01 16.69
N LYS A 97 7.45 -8.53 16.41
CA LYS A 97 6.50 -8.10 17.44
C LYS A 97 6.24 -9.25 18.42
N GLN A 98 6.48 -10.52 18.03
CA GLN A 98 6.46 -11.65 18.95
C GLN A 98 7.65 -11.66 19.92
N GLU A 99 8.87 -11.33 19.48
CA GLU A 99 10.05 -11.20 20.37
C GLU A 99 9.89 -10.04 21.36
N LEU A 100 9.33 -8.90 20.91
CA LEU A 100 9.03 -7.78 21.79
C LEU A 100 8.00 -8.18 22.86
N LEU A 101 6.92 -8.88 22.46
CA LEU A 101 5.90 -9.41 23.36
C LEU A 101 6.47 -10.42 24.37
N LYS A 102 7.39 -11.29 23.95
CA LYS A 102 8.07 -12.23 24.87
C LYS A 102 8.86 -11.47 25.94
N LYS A 103 9.60 -10.42 25.56
CA LYS A 103 10.31 -9.57 26.53
C LYS A 103 9.38 -8.95 27.56
N TYR A 104 8.23 -8.40 27.15
CA TYR A 104 7.34 -7.70 28.06
C TYR A 104 6.46 -8.58 28.97
N ILE A 105 6.30 -9.87 28.67
CA ILE A 105 5.51 -10.79 29.51
C ILE A 105 6.41 -11.69 30.39
N TRP A 106 7.67 -11.93 30.00
CA TRP A 106 8.60 -12.81 30.74
C TRP A 106 9.75 -12.09 31.46
N GLU A 107 9.94 -10.77 31.30
CA GLU A 107 10.73 -9.92 32.23
C GLU A 107 9.81 -9.13 33.17
#